data_AF-A0A396SA67-F1
#
_entry.id   AF-A0A396SA67-F1
#
_cell.length_a   1.000
_cell.length_b   1.000
_cell.length_c   1.000
_cell.angle_alpha   90.00
_cell.angle_beta   90.00
_cell.angle_gamma   90.00
#
_symmetry.space_group_name_H-M   'P 1'
#
loop_
_entity.id
_entity.type
_entity.pdbx_description
1 polymer ?
#
loop_
_entity_poly.entity_id
_entity_poly.type
_entity_poly.pdbx_seq_one_letter_code
_entity_poly.pdbx_strand_id
1 'polypeptide(L)'
;MGGKNSGRRKGSLNKKVKEVNGVPSKICTGPLCNGNLAPVRNFGTNKSYCKPCQRTREARIREADYVGYKLNTIYWLTNKRMEKGKVYEVDSNLRSLLEELSNSQKHCYYSGIELTEVVGNPNSSWSPDRKNFKRGYVKDNIVLCTTLINTLKGNMESNFEKLVQVYGEETAARAFNNIVTTILESRKESVI
;
A
#
# COMPACT_ATOMS: atom_id res chain seq x y z
N MET A 1 12.39 -33.94 37.40
CA MET A 1 13.24 -33.17 36.46
C MET A 1 12.62 -31.79 36.27
N GLY A 2 13.09 -30.78 37.01
CA GLY A 2 12.56 -29.41 36.98
C GLY A 2 13.42 -28.51 36.09
N GLY A 3 12.83 -28.00 35.00
CA GLY A 3 13.50 -27.06 34.11
C GLY A 3 13.71 -25.71 34.80
N LYS A 4 14.96 -25.28 34.92
CA LYS A 4 15.33 -23.96 35.41
C LYS A 4 14.83 -22.90 34.41
N ASN A 5 13.77 -22.20 34.76
CA ASN A 5 13.35 -20.97 34.10
C ASN A 5 14.50 -19.96 34.19
N SER A 6 15.27 -19.82 33.12
CA SER A 6 16.28 -18.78 32.98
C SER A 6 15.56 -17.44 33.02
N GLY A 7 15.64 -16.77 34.17
CA GLY A 7 15.06 -15.45 34.40
C GLY A 7 15.53 -14.49 33.32
N ARG A 8 14.69 -14.31 32.29
CA ARG A 8 14.89 -13.34 31.22
C ARG A 8 14.76 -11.98 31.90
N ARG A 9 15.87 -11.45 32.39
CA ARG A 9 15.94 -10.11 32.99
C ARG A 9 15.22 -9.19 32.02
N LYS A 10 14.09 -8.62 32.46
CA LYS A 10 13.42 -7.49 31.80
C LYS A 10 14.39 -6.31 31.92
N GLY A 11 15.53 -6.38 31.25
CA GLY A 11 16.37 -5.25 30.93
C GLY A 11 15.55 -4.44 29.94
N SER A 12 14.64 -3.64 30.49
CA SER A 12 13.85 -2.70 29.74
C SER A 12 14.81 -1.91 28.88
N LEU A 13 14.64 -2.01 27.57
CA LEU A 13 15.25 -1.14 26.57
C LEU A 13 14.67 0.29 26.69
N ASN A 14 14.58 0.81 27.92
CA ASN A 14 14.78 2.21 28.27
C ASN A 14 16.21 2.58 27.84
N LYS A 15 16.47 2.47 26.53
CA LYS A 15 17.61 3.04 25.83
C LYS A 15 17.68 4.47 26.32
N LYS A 16 18.71 4.75 27.12
CA LYS A 16 18.99 6.00 27.85
C LYS A 16 18.32 7.18 27.16
N VAL A 17 17.15 7.58 27.66
CA VAL A 17 16.51 8.82 27.23
C VAL A 17 17.40 9.94 27.76
N LYS A 18 17.77 10.86 26.87
CA LYS A 18 18.57 12.04 27.18
C LYS A 18 17.73 13.27 26.88
N GLU A 19 17.88 14.32 27.67
CA GLU A 19 17.29 15.60 27.35
C GLU A 19 18.20 16.38 26.39
N VAL A 20 17.62 16.91 25.31
CA VAL A 20 18.32 17.77 24.34
C VAL A 20 17.46 19.01 24.16
N ASN A 21 17.94 20.18 24.59
CA ASN A 21 17.21 21.45 24.51
C ASN A 21 15.78 21.36 25.11
N GLY A 22 15.64 20.77 26.30
CA GLY A 22 14.33 20.59 26.94
C GLY A 22 13.47 19.47 26.36
N VAL A 23 13.95 18.72 25.35
CA VAL A 23 13.18 17.66 24.68
C VAL A 23 13.74 16.28 25.03
N PRO A 24 12.93 15.40 25.66
CA PRO A 24 13.29 14.00 25.85
C PRO A 24 13.56 13.32 24.51
N SER A 25 14.77 12.77 24.36
CA SER A 25 15.30 12.24 23.12
C SER A 25 15.98 10.89 23.32
N LYS A 26 15.97 10.04 22.30
CA LYS A 26 16.52 8.69 22.33
C LYS A 26 17.31 8.42 21.05
N ILE A 27 18.38 7.62 21.16
CA ILE A 27 19.22 7.23 20.03
C ILE A 27 18.40 6.41 19.03
N CYS A 28 18.34 6.88 17.79
CA CYS A 28 17.73 6.17 16.66
C CYS A 28 18.83 5.62 15.75
N THR A 29 18.95 4.29 15.68
CA THR A 29 19.91 3.60 14.78
C THR A 29 19.31 3.31 13.40
N GLY A 30 18.25 4.04 13.03
CA GLY A 30 17.55 3.83 11.77
C GLY A 30 18.22 4.57 10.60
N PRO A 31 17.82 4.25 9.35
CA PRO A 31 18.52 4.66 8.13
C PRO A 31 18.56 6.16 7.86
N LEU A 32 17.65 6.95 8.45
CA LEU A 32 17.67 8.42 8.31
C LEU A 32 18.45 9.10 9.43
N CYS A 33 18.50 8.48 10.62
CA CYS A 33 19.08 9.11 11.80
C CYS A 33 20.53 8.70 12.05
N ASN A 34 21.01 7.58 11.50
CA ASN A 34 22.42 7.13 11.60
C ASN A 34 23.01 7.16 13.03
N GLY A 35 22.20 6.80 14.04
CA GLY A 35 22.63 6.80 15.44
C GLY A 35 22.43 8.14 16.17
N ASN A 36 21.90 9.16 15.50
CA ASN A 36 21.60 10.44 16.14
C ASN A 36 20.38 10.36 17.07
N LEU A 37 20.29 11.33 17.99
CA LEU A 37 19.17 11.49 18.91
C LEU A 37 17.93 11.97 18.14
N ALA A 38 16.79 11.33 18.41
CA ALA A 38 15.49 11.75 17.92
C ALA A 38 14.50 11.92 19.09
N PRO A 39 13.52 12.84 19.00
CA PRO A 39 12.53 13.04 20.05
C PRO A 39 11.78 11.76 20.40
N VAL A 40 11.55 11.49 21.69
CA VAL A 40 10.84 10.27 22.15
C VAL A 40 9.43 10.15 21.54
N ARG A 41 8.74 11.27 21.29
CA ARG A 41 7.43 11.31 20.59
C ARG A 41 7.46 10.67 19.19
N ASN A 42 8.63 10.61 18.59
CA ASN A 42 8.83 9.98 17.29
C ASN A 42 9.04 8.47 17.41
N PHE A 43 9.02 7.84 18.58
CA PHE A 43 9.14 6.39 18.71
C PHE A 43 7.77 5.77 19.00
N GLY A 44 7.56 4.53 18.57
CA GLY A 44 6.47 3.69 19.07
C GLY A 44 6.88 2.96 20.36
N THR A 45 5.90 2.37 21.04
CA THR A 45 6.14 1.57 22.25
C THR A 45 7.20 0.49 22.00
N ASN A 46 8.26 0.50 22.81
CA ASN A 46 9.39 -0.44 22.73
C ASN A 46 10.12 -0.50 21.37
N LYS A 47 10.04 0.55 20.55
CA LYS A 47 10.74 0.58 19.25
C LYS A 47 12.17 1.09 19.36
N SER A 48 13.04 0.54 18.53
CA SER A 48 14.46 0.93 18.37
C SER A 48 14.64 2.06 17.36
N TYR A 49 13.73 2.20 16.41
CA TYR A 49 13.73 3.23 15.37
C TYR A 49 12.63 4.26 15.61
N CYS A 50 12.91 5.51 15.24
CA CYS A 50 11.89 6.53 15.14
C CYS A 50 10.94 6.22 13.97
N LYS A 51 9.72 6.76 14.01
CA LYS A 51 8.64 6.57 13.03
C LYS A 51 9.12 6.89 11.60
N PRO A 52 9.84 8.00 11.31
CA PRO A 52 10.41 8.23 9.98
C PRO A 52 11.34 7.11 9.52
N CYS A 53 12.32 6.74 10.33
CA CYS A 53 13.25 5.65 10.01
C CYS A 53 12.54 4.30 9.82
N GLN A 54 11.54 4.02 10.66
CA GLN A 54 10.72 2.82 10.57
C GLN A 54 9.97 2.78 9.23
N ARG A 55 9.31 3.88 8.85
CA ARG A 55 8.60 4.01 7.56
C ARG A 55 9.55 3.84 6.37
N THR A 56 10.73 4.48 6.40
CA THR A 56 11.74 4.31 5.34
C THR A 56 12.22 2.87 5.23
N ARG A 57 12.48 2.20 6.36
CA ARG A 57 12.88 0.80 6.37
C ARG A 57 11.77 -0.10 5.79
N GLU A 58 10.53 0.13 6.20
CA GLU A 58 9.37 -0.62 5.68
C GLU A 58 9.14 -0.38 4.19
N ALA A 59 9.30 0.86 3.72
CA ALA A 59 9.23 1.19 2.30
C ALA A 59 10.28 0.40 1.52
N ARG A 60 11.56 0.43 1.93
CA ARG A 60 12.63 -0.34 1.27
C ARG A 60 12.36 -1.85 1.23
N ILE A 61 11.84 -2.42 2.31
CA ILE A 61 11.48 -3.85 2.35
C ILE A 61 10.35 -4.15 1.37
N ARG A 62 9.34 -3.28 1.32
CA ARG A 62 8.21 -3.42 0.37
C ARG A 62 8.65 -3.20 -1.06
N GLU A 63 9.59 -2.30 -1.34
CA GLU A 63 10.14 -2.06 -2.68
C GLU A 63 10.99 -3.26 -3.14
N ALA A 64 11.74 -3.89 -2.24
CA ALA A 64 12.54 -5.08 -2.56
C ALA A 64 11.71 -6.32 -2.96
N ASP A 65 10.47 -6.45 -2.46
CA ASP A 65 9.51 -7.48 -2.86
C ASP A 65 8.13 -6.83 -3.09
N TYR A 66 8.06 -5.96 -4.10
CA TYR A 66 6.87 -5.16 -4.37
C TYR A 66 5.65 -6.02 -4.73
N VAL A 67 5.86 -7.09 -5.49
CA VAL A 67 4.80 -8.08 -5.76
C VAL A 67 4.34 -8.75 -4.47
N GLY A 68 5.25 -9.25 -3.62
CA GLY A 68 4.88 -9.84 -2.34
C GLY A 68 4.12 -8.88 -1.43
N TYR A 69 4.50 -7.60 -1.41
CA TYR A 69 3.77 -6.54 -0.72
C TYR A 69 2.33 -6.40 -1.23
N LYS A 70 2.12 -6.35 -2.55
CA LYS A 70 0.77 -6.23 -3.15
C LYS A 70 -0.06 -7.49 -2.96
N LEU A 71 0.55 -8.67 -3.04
CA LEU A 71 -0.08 -9.95 -2.78
C LEU A 71 -0.62 -10.03 -1.34
N ASN A 72 0.19 -9.65 -0.35
CA ASN A 72 -0.23 -9.58 1.05
C ASN A 72 -1.42 -8.62 1.24
N THR A 73 -1.43 -7.50 0.51
CA THR A 73 -2.54 -6.54 0.53
C THR A 73 -3.83 -7.15 -0.04
N ILE A 74 -3.74 -7.91 -1.15
CA ILE A 74 -4.89 -8.62 -1.72
C ILE A 74 -5.46 -9.64 -0.73
N TYR A 75 -4.63 -10.50 -0.14
CA TYR A 75 -5.11 -11.50 0.82
C TYR A 75 -5.80 -10.87 2.02
N TRP A 76 -5.22 -9.81 2.58
CA TRP A 76 -5.84 -9.07 3.67
C TRP A 76 -7.20 -8.46 3.28
N LEU A 77 -7.30 -7.85 2.09
CA LEU A 77 -8.56 -7.29 1.58
C LEU A 77 -9.62 -8.37 1.33
N THR A 78 -9.22 -9.52 0.78
CA THR A 78 -10.11 -10.67 0.55
C THR A 78 -10.64 -11.21 1.86
N ASN A 79 -9.77 -11.45 2.86
CA ASN A 79 -10.19 -11.91 4.18
C ASN A 79 -11.19 -10.96 4.84
N LYS A 80 -10.93 -9.65 4.79
CA LYS A 80 -11.89 -8.64 5.28
C LYS A 80 -13.24 -8.64 4.58
N ARG A 81 -13.29 -9.04 3.31
CA ARG A 81 -14.54 -9.16 2.55
C ARG A 81 -15.26 -10.48 2.89
N MET A 82 -14.52 -11.56 3.10
CA MET A 82 -15.06 -12.83 3.57
C MET A 82 -15.68 -12.71 4.97
N GLU A 83 -15.04 -11.95 5.87
CA GLU A 83 -15.61 -11.59 7.19
C GLU A 83 -16.96 -10.86 7.08
N LYS A 84 -17.24 -10.22 5.94
CA LYS A 84 -18.52 -9.56 5.62
C LYS A 84 -19.47 -10.44 4.79
N GLY A 85 -19.19 -11.73 4.68
CA GLY A 85 -20.00 -12.68 3.92
C GLY A 85 -19.87 -12.56 2.40
N LYS A 86 -18.89 -11.81 1.88
CA LYS A 86 -18.61 -11.74 0.44
C LYS A 86 -17.54 -12.75 0.06
N VAL A 87 -17.88 -13.71 -0.81
CA VAL A 87 -16.94 -14.70 -1.33
C VAL A 87 -16.31 -14.18 -2.63
N TYR A 88 -14.98 -14.19 -2.69
CA TYR A 88 -14.23 -13.81 -3.87
C TYR A 88 -13.19 -14.87 -4.19
N GLU A 89 -13.16 -15.28 -5.45
CA GLU A 89 -12.14 -16.16 -5.99
C GLU A 89 -10.76 -15.46 -5.97
N VAL A 90 -9.71 -16.22 -5.70
CA VAL A 90 -8.33 -15.75 -5.82
C VAL A 90 -7.57 -16.80 -6.62
N ASP A 91 -6.91 -16.36 -7.69
CA ASP A 91 -6.10 -17.23 -8.53
C ASP A 91 -5.04 -17.95 -7.68
N SER A 92 -4.92 -19.27 -7.84
CA SER A 92 -3.93 -20.07 -7.10
C SER A 92 -2.49 -19.67 -7.44
N ASN A 93 -2.26 -19.10 -8.63
CA ASN A 93 -0.98 -18.61 -9.12
C ASN A 93 -0.92 -17.07 -9.15
N LEU A 94 -1.69 -16.39 -8.28
CA LEU A 94 -1.78 -14.93 -8.26
C LEU A 94 -0.41 -14.23 -8.18
N ARG A 95 0.59 -14.82 -7.50
CA ARG A 95 1.95 -14.25 -7.48
C ARG A 95 2.55 -14.18 -8.89
N SER A 96 2.58 -15.31 -9.60
CA SER A 96 3.12 -15.38 -10.97
C SER A 96 2.33 -14.51 -11.94
N LEU A 97 1.01 -14.44 -11.77
CA LEU A 97 0.15 -13.54 -12.54
C LEU A 97 0.50 -12.06 -12.32
N LEU A 98 0.78 -11.64 -11.08
CA LEU A 98 1.20 -10.26 -10.79
C LEU A 98 2.61 -9.96 -11.33
N GLU A 99 3.52 -10.93 -11.30
CA GLU A 99 4.86 -10.81 -11.91
C GLU A 99 4.75 -10.68 -13.43
N GLU A 100 3.90 -11.48 -14.09
CA GLU A 100 3.62 -11.36 -15.53
C GLU A 100 3.04 -9.98 -15.87
N LEU A 101 2.07 -9.50 -15.08
CA LEU A 101 1.45 -8.19 -15.28
C LEU A 101 2.40 -7.02 -15.02
N SER A 102 3.22 -7.05 -13.98
CA SER A 102 4.19 -5.97 -13.72
C SER A 102 5.27 -5.91 -14.81
N ASN A 103 5.59 -7.06 -15.40
CA ASN A 103 6.54 -7.14 -16.52
C ASN A 103 5.93 -6.66 -17.84
N SER A 104 4.70 -7.03 -18.15
CA SER A 104 4.05 -6.71 -19.44
C SER A 104 3.33 -5.36 -19.46
N GLN A 105 2.70 -4.94 -18.35
CA GLN A 105 1.84 -3.76 -18.29
C GLN A 105 2.56 -2.56 -17.65
N LYS A 106 3.34 -1.81 -18.46
CA LYS A 106 4.12 -0.65 -17.99
C LYS A 106 3.31 0.62 -17.74
N HIS A 107 2.06 0.66 -18.19
CA HIS A 107 1.17 1.81 -18.05
C HIS A 107 -0.12 1.43 -17.34
N CYS A 108 -0.70 2.38 -16.62
CA CYS A 108 -1.97 2.24 -15.94
C CYS A 108 -3.08 1.89 -16.94
N TYR A 109 -3.83 0.83 -16.66
CA TYR A 109 -4.92 0.36 -17.54
C TYR A 109 -5.96 1.45 -17.86
N TYR A 110 -6.25 2.31 -16.88
CA TYR A 110 -7.29 3.35 -17.01
C TYR A 110 -6.73 4.67 -17.57
N SER A 111 -5.62 5.16 -17.02
CA SER A 111 -5.14 6.52 -17.30
C SER A 111 -3.95 6.60 -18.26
N GLY A 112 -3.33 5.47 -18.61
CA GLY A 112 -2.10 5.45 -19.40
C GLY A 112 -0.85 6.00 -18.69
N ILE A 113 -0.94 6.39 -17.41
CA ILE A 113 0.22 6.85 -16.62
C ILE A 113 1.22 5.72 -16.45
N GLU A 114 2.52 5.99 -16.63
CA GLU A 114 3.60 5.04 -16.38
C GLU A 114 3.58 4.52 -14.93
N LEU A 115 3.68 3.20 -14.80
CA LEU A 115 3.63 2.50 -13.53
C LEU A 115 5.03 2.30 -12.95
N THR A 116 5.16 2.49 -11.65
CA THR A 116 6.41 2.32 -10.91
C THR A 116 6.22 1.40 -9.69
N GLU A 117 7.33 0.90 -9.17
CA GLU A 117 7.38 0.08 -7.95
C GLU A 117 7.84 0.91 -6.73
N VAL A 118 7.59 2.22 -6.75
CA VAL A 118 7.99 3.14 -5.68
C VAL A 118 6.90 3.20 -4.61
N VAL A 119 7.24 2.84 -3.37
CA VAL A 119 6.25 2.81 -2.28
C VAL A 119 5.94 4.24 -1.82
N GLY A 120 4.64 4.54 -1.72
CA GLY A 120 4.17 5.83 -1.20
C GLY A 120 4.00 6.92 -2.26
N ASN A 121 4.24 6.64 -3.55
CA ASN A 121 3.87 7.53 -4.65
C ASN A 121 2.53 7.11 -5.27
N PRO A 122 1.37 7.61 -4.80
CA PRO A 122 0.08 7.12 -5.27
C PRO A 122 -0.20 7.41 -6.75
N ASN A 123 0.49 8.38 -7.35
CA ASN A 123 0.25 8.82 -8.72
C ASN A 123 0.81 7.84 -9.76
N SER A 124 1.88 7.11 -9.45
CA SER A 124 2.51 6.16 -10.37
C SER A 124 2.72 4.77 -9.78
N SER A 125 2.68 4.59 -8.47
CA SER A 125 2.83 3.27 -7.86
C SER A 125 1.69 2.35 -8.27
N TRP A 126 2.01 1.21 -8.87
CA TRP A 126 0.96 0.31 -9.36
C TRP A 126 0.23 -0.38 -8.21
N SER A 127 -1.04 -0.64 -8.42
CA SER A 127 -1.94 -1.35 -7.54
C SER A 127 -2.79 -2.30 -8.38
N PRO A 128 -2.91 -3.58 -8.01
CA PRO A 128 -3.79 -4.50 -8.70
C PRO A 128 -5.25 -4.13 -8.42
N ASP A 129 -6.04 -4.04 -9.48
CA ASP A 129 -7.47 -3.73 -9.44
C ASP A 129 -8.27 -4.79 -10.20
N ARG A 130 -9.56 -4.90 -9.83
CA ARG A 130 -10.51 -5.82 -10.43
C ARG A 130 -11.34 -5.07 -11.47
N LYS A 131 -11.28 -5.49 -12.75
CA LYS A 131 -12.12 -4.92 -13.83
C LYS A 131 -13.59 -4.93 -13.40
N ASN A 132 -14.06 -6.09 -12.93
CA ASN A 132 -15.39 -6.29 -12.37
C ASN A 132 -15.32 -6.58 -10.85
N PHE A 133 -16.00 -5.75 -10.05
CA PHE A 133 -16.01 -5.83 -8.59
C PHE A 133 -16.77 -7.03 -8.01
N LYS A 134 -17.62 -7.67 -8.81
CA LYS A 134 -18.35 -8.88 -8.44
C LYS A 134 -17.49 -10.12 -8.54
N ARG A 135 -16.40 -10.05 -9.32
CA ARG A 135 -15.43 -11.13 -9.49
C ARG A 135 -14.22 -10.93 -8.58
N GLY A 136 -13.49 -12.01 -8.36
CA GLY A 136 -12.29 -12.06 -7.54
C GLY A 136 -11.03 -11.56 -8.26
N TYR A 137 -9.87 -11.84 -7.69
CA TYR A 137 -8.56 -11.58 -8.33
C TYR A 137 -8.15 -12.79 -9.17
N VAL A 138 -8.69 -12.88 -10.38
CA VAL A 138 -8.45 -13.96 -11.35
C VAL A 138 -7.87 -13.41 -12.65
N LYS A 139 -7.11 -14.24 -13.40
CA LYS A 139 -6.36 -13.84 -14.61
C LYS A 139 -7.07 -12.82 -15.51
N ASP A 140 -8.31 -13.09 -15.92
CA ASP A 140 -9.02 -12.22 -16.87
C ASP A 140 -9.66 -10.98 -16.25
N ASN A 141 -9.74 -10.93 -14.92
CA ASN A 141 -10.41 -9.86 -14.17
C ASN A 141 -9.43 -8.91 -13.46
N ILE A 142 -8.12 -9.16 -13.50
CA ILE A 142 -7.12 -8.31 -12.85
C ILE A 142 -6.44 -7.39 -13.87
N VAL A 143 -6.14 -6.16 -13.46
CA VAL A 143 -5.32 -5.19 -14.20
C VAL A 143 -4.44 -4.41 -13.24
N LEU A 144 -3.37 -3.78 -13.73
CA LEU A 144 -2.62 -2.81 -12.93
C LEU A 144 -3.14 -1.39 -13.20
N CYS A 145 -3.33 -0.62 -12.15
CA CYS A 145 -3.60 0.81 -12.24
C CYS A 145 -2.81 1.54 -11.17
N THR A 146 -2.81 2.88 -11.16
CA THR A 146 -2.12 3.61 -10.09
C THR A 146 -2.90 3.49 -8.78
N THR A 147 -2.21 3.56 -7.64
CA THR A 147 -2.84 3.50 -6.31
C THR A 147 -3.91 4.60 -6.15
N LEU A 148 -3.69 5.80 -6.70
CA LEU A 148 -4.67 6.87 -6.73
C LEU A 148 -5.95 6.45 -7.44
N ILE A 149 -5.82 5.88 -8.65
CA ILE A 149 -6.95 5.45 -9.47
C ILE A 149 -7.75 4.35 -8.78
N ASN A 150 -7.07 3.34 -8.23
CA ASN A 150 -7.72 2.29 -7.47
C ASN A 150 -8.50 2.85 -6.27
N THR A 151 -7.94 3.84 -5.57
CA THR A 151 -8.60 4.53 -4.44
C THR A 151 -9.84 5.29 -4.90
N LEU A 152 -9.74 6.07 -5.98
CA LEU A 152 -10.87 6.81 -6.55
C LEU A 152 -11.99 5.85 -6.99
N LYS A 153 -11.63 4.76 -7.65
CA LYS A 153 -12.56 3.72 -8.07
C LYS A 153 -13.25 3.05 -6.87
N GLY A 154 -12.53 2.77 -5.80
CA GLY A 154 -13.08 2.25 -4.55
C GLY A 154 -14.05 3.21 -3.86
N ASN A 155 -13.73 4.51 -3.84
CA ASN A 155 -14.63 5.54 -3.28
C ASN A 155 -15.93 5.70 -4.10
N MET A 156 -15.90 5.31 -5.37
CA MET A 156 -17.05 5.35 -6.26
C MET A 156 -17.71 3.98 -6.45
N GLU A 157 -17.33 2.93 -5.74
CA GLU A 157 -17.79 1.54 -6.02
C GLU A 157 -19.32 1.44 -6.19
N SER A 158 -20.10 2.05 -5.29
CA SER A 158 -21.58 2.06 -5.37
C SER A 158 -22.14 2.86 -6.56
N ASN A 159 -21.44 3.91 -7.01
CA ASN A 159 -21.84 4.71 -8.17
C ASN A 159 -21.33 4.09 -9.48
N PHE A 160 -20.16 3.45 -9.45
CA PHE A 160 -19.57 2.77 -10.58
C PHE A 160 -20.37 1.53 -10.95
N GLU A 161 -20.86 0.76 -9.97
CA GLU A 161 -21.78 -0.35 -10.22
C GLU A 161 -23.06 0.13 -10.94
N LYS A 162 -23.63 1.27 -10.53
CA LYS A 162 -24.79 1.87 -11.19
C LYS A 162 -24.46 2.34 -12.61
N LEU A 163 -23.31 2.97 -12.81
CA LEU A 163 -22.86 3.40 -14.14
C LEU A 163 -22.67 2.21 -15.10
N VAL A 164 -22.05 1.13 -14.63
CA VAL A 164 -21.90 -0.11 -15.41
C VAL A 164 -23.25 -0.71 -15.75
N GLN A 165 -24.21 -0.71 -14.81
CA GLN A 165 -25.55 -1.23 -15.05
C GLN A 165 -26.33 -0.43 -16.10
N VAL A 166 -26.16 0.90 -16.13
CA VAL A 166 -26.90 1.79 -17.03
C VAL A 166 -26.24 1.87 -18.42
N TYR A 167 -24.90 1.93 -18.48
CA TYR A 167 -24.18 2.29 -19.71
C TYR A 167 -23.26 1.18 -20.26
N GLY A 168 -23.12 0.06 -19.55
CA GLY A 168 -22.18 -1.01 -19.87
C GLY A 168 -20.75 -0.73 -19.41
N GLU A 169 -19.90 -1.76 -19.42
CA GLU A 169 -18.53 -1.70 -18.88
C GLU A 169 -17.64 -0.71 -19.62
N GLU A 170 -17.69 -0.68 -20.96
CA GLU A 170 -16.85 0.21 -21.78
C GLU A 170 -17.17 1.69 -21.56
N THR A 171 -18.45 2.04 -21.50
CA THR A 171 -18.89 3.42 -21.32
C THR A 171 -18.59 3.92 -19.91
N ALA A 172 -18.81 3.08 -18.88
CA ALA A 172 -18.47 3.42 -17.50
C ALA A 172 -16.94 3.61 -17.33
N ALA A 173 -16.13 2.75 -17.97
CA ALA A 173 -14.68 2.90 -17.99
C ALA A 173 -14.25 4.22 -18.67
N ARG A 174 -14.87 4.57 -19.80
CA ARG A 174 -14.60 5.84 -20.50
C ARG A 174 -14.99 7.06 -19.66
N ALA A 175 -16.16 7.05 -19.03
CA ALA A 175 -16.59 8.13 -18.14
C ALA A 175 -15.64 8.30 -16.95
N PHE A 176 -15.22 7.20 -16.34
CA PHE A 176 -14.22 7.23 -15.27
C PHE A 176 -12.88 7.78 -15.75
N ASN A 177 -12.42 7.36 -16.93
CA ASN A 177 -11.19 7.90 -17.53
C ASN A 177 -11.29 9.41 -17.74
N ASN A 178 -12.41 9.93 -18.24
CA ASN A 178 -12.60 11.37 -18.41
C ASN A 178 -12.53 12.12 -17.06
N ILE A 179 -13.22 11.62 -16.02
CA ILE A 179 -13.17 12.21 -14.68
C ILE A 179 -11.74 12.22 -14.14
N VAL A 180 -11.02 11.10 -14.29
CA VAL A 180 -9.63 10.95 -13.87
C VAL A 180 -8.74 11.95 -14.59
N THR A 181 -8.85 12.06 -15.92
CA THR A 181 -8.05 12.99 -16.72
C THR A 181 -8.28 14.42 -16.28
N THR A 182 -9.54 14.84 -16.09
CA THR A 182 -9.87 16.19 -15.59
C THR A 182 -9.29 16.46 -14.19
N ILE A 183 -9.36 15.48 -13.28
CA ILE A 183 -8.75 15.61 -11.93
C ILE A 183 -7.22 15.75 -12.04
N LEU A 184 -6.58 15.03 -12.94
CA LEU A 184 -5.13 15.08 -13.11
C LEU A 184 -4.67 16.39 -13.77
N GLU A 185 -5.44 16.91 -14.73
CA GLU A 185 -5.16 18.19 -15.41
C GLU A 185 -5.28 19.37 -14.44
N SER A 186 -6.37 19.45 -13.68
CA SER A 186 -6.57 20.52 -12.67
C SER A 186 -5.47 20.54 -11.58
N ARG A 187 -4.84 19.39 -11.31
CA ARG A 187 -3.71 19.30 -10.38
C ARG A 187 -2.38 19.78 -10.97
N LYS A 188 -2.22 19.77 -12.30
CA LYS A 188 -1.01 20.32 -12.93
C LYS A 188 -1.00 21.85 -12.86
N GLU A 189 -2.17 22.47 -12.97
CA GLU A 189 -2.33 23.92 -12.95
C GLU A 189 -2.10 24.55 -11.56
N SER A 190 -2.26 23.77 -10.49
CA SER A 190 -2.17 24.24 -9.10
C SER A 190 -0.74 24.16 -8.50
N VAL A 191 0.27 23.83 -9.30
CA VAL A 191 1.68 23.72 -8.89
C VAL A 191 2.55 24.86 -9.48
N ILE A 192 1.93 25.87 -10.09
CA ILE A 192 2.56 27.12 -10.55
C ILE A 192 2.26 28.23 -9.53
#